data_AF-A0A353DUK4-F1
#
_entry.id   AF-A0A353DUK4-F1
#
_cell.length_a   1.000
_cell.length_b   1.000
_cell.length_c   1.000
_cell.angle_alpha   90.00
_cell.angle_beta   90.00
_cell.angle_gamma   90.00
#
_symmetry.space_group_name_H-M   'P 1'
#
loop_
_entity.id
_entity.type
_entity.pdbx_description
1 polymer ?
#
loop_
_entity_poly.entity_id
_entity_poly.type
_entity_poly.pdbx_seq_one_letter_code
_entity_poly.pdbx_strand_id
1 'polypeptide(L)'
;MEGTRLEEPVLPLPLPLEDADYHDEGQPNLAKVELGKLLFFDKLLSGNKNIACATCHHPLTGTTDSLSLSVGEGGRSLGMSRVESDIIHERVPRNSPALFNLGAKEFKTFFHDGRVLENPYAEPGDFISPAGSDLPEGFDNALAVQAMFPVTSPTEMAGQYDGGTDVSENDIASRAAAGDLPGIWSLLTERLQGVDEYVVLFKSVYPDEVKEASDITFVHAANAIAAFEASQWRA
;
A
#
# COMPACT_ATOMS: atom_id res chain seq x y z
N MET A 1 49.52 -24.50 7.24
CA MET A 1 49.32 -23.04 7.18
C MET A 1 47.97 -22.79 7.81
N GLU A 2 47.97 -22.48 9.10
CA GLU A 2 46.77 -22.11 9.85
C GLU A 2 46.41 -20.69 9.39
N GLY A 3 45.33 -20.53 8.63
CA GLY A 3 44.83 -19.22 8.24
C GLY A 3 44.22 -18.56 9.48
N THR A 4 44.89 -17.56 10.05
CA THR A 4 44.31 -16.67 11.05
C THR A 4 43.07 -16.00 10.46
N ARG A 5 41.89 -16.44 10.90
CA ARG A 5 40.62 -15.74 10.71
C ARG A 5 40.79 -14.37 11.35
N LEU A 6 40.84 -13.32 10.53
CA LEU A 6 40.80 -11.94 11.02
C LEU A 6 39.50 -11.81 11.84
N GLU A 7 39.61 -11.36 13.09
CA GLU A 7 38.43 -11.02 13.88
C GLU A 7 37.69 -9.90 13.15
N GLU A 8 36.47 -10.17 12.70
CA GLU A 8 35.63 -9.12 12.12
C GLU A 8 35.33 -8.09 13.20
N PRO A 9 35.48 -6.79 12.92
CA PRO A 9 35.16 -5.76 13.90
C PRO A 9 33.67 -5.89 14.26
N VAL A 10 33.38 -6.13 15.54
CA VAL A 10 32.02 -6.07 16.07
C VAL A 10 31.58 -4.61 16.02
N LEU A 11 30.87 -4.24 14.95
CA LEU A 11 30.22 -2.94 14.87
C LEU A 11 29.17 -2.86 15.99
N PRO A 12 29.10 -1.75 16.74
CA PRO A 12 28.05 -1.57 17.73
C PRO A 12 26.68 -1.64 17.02
N LEU A 13 25.71 -2.27 17.67
CA LEU A 13 24.33 -2.25 17.19
C LEU A 13 23.85 -0.78 17.09
N PRO A 14 22.97 -0.45 16.13
CA PRO A 14 22.37 0.87 16.05
C PRO A 14 21.61 1.18 17.34
N LEU A 15 21.47 2.47 17.65
CA LEU A 15 20.59 2.92 18.73
C LEU A 15 19.14 2.51 18.42
N PRO A 16 18.32 2.23 19.44
CA PRO A 16 16.90 2.01 19.24
C PRO A 16 16.24 3.25 18.63
N LEU A 17 15.22 3.06 17.81
CA LEU A 17 14.45 4.16 17.24
C LEU A 17 13.68 4.90 18.34
N GLU A 18 13.62 6.22 18.20
CA GLU A 18 12.86 7.13 19.06
C GLU A 18 11.68 7.74 18.29
N ASP A 19 10.74 8.37 18.98
CA ASP A 19 9.61 9.07 18.36
C ASP A 19 10.05 10.13 17.33
N ALA A 20 11.20 10.78 17.55
CA ALA A 20 11.77 11.75 16.63
C ALA A 20 12.16 11.17 15.27
N ASP A 21 12.41 9.86 15.19
CA ASP A 21 12.77 9.16 13.94
C ASP A 21 11.55 8.92 13.03
N TYR A 22 10.34 9.10 13.54
CA TYR A 22 9.09 8.89 12.81
C TYR A 22 8.47 10.23 12.38
N HIS A 23 7.62 10.18 11.34
CA HIS A 23 6.75 11.30 10.98
C HIS A 23 5.84 11.69 12.16
N ASP A 24 5.40 12.95 12.20
CA ASP A 24 4.60 13.52 13.30
C ASP A 24 5.21 13.38 14.70
N GLU A 25 6.54 13.25 14.79
CA GLU A 25 7.26 12.96 16.05
C GLU A 25 6.66 11.75 16.77
N GLY A 26 6.30 10.70 16.01
CA GLY A 26 5.72 9.47 16.55
C GLY A 26 4.30 9.61 17.09
N GLN A 27 3.66 10.77 16.91
CA GLN A 27 2.33 11.11 17.42
C GLN A 27 1.36 11.41 16.26
N PRO A 28 0.99 10.40 15.44
CA PRO A 28 0.11 10.59 14.31
C PRO A 28 -1.32 10.95 14.74
N ASN A 29 -2.09 11.56 13.84
CA ASN A 29 -3.52 11.75 14.04
C ASN A 29 -4.24 10.40 14.18
N LEU A 30 -4.74 10.08 15.38
CA LEU A 30 -5.38 8.80 15.68
C LEU A 30 -6.63 8.53 14.85
N ALA A 31 -7.39 9.56 14.46
CA ALA A 31 -8.55 9.37 13.58
C ALA A 31 -8.13 8.95 12.17
N LYS A 32 -7.00 9.50 11.68
CA LYS A 32 -6.39 9.12 10.39
C LYS A 32 -5.89 7.68 10.42
N VAL A 33 -5.24 7.28 11.53
CA VAL A 33 -4.79 5.91 11.77
C VAL A 33 -5.97 4.92 11.77
N GLU A 34 -7.08 5.23 12.45
CA GLU A 34 -8.24 4.33 12.48
C GLU A 34 -8.93 4.25 11.09
N LEU A 35 -9.04 5.36 10.36
CA LEU A 35 -9.51 5.34 8.97
C LEU A 35 -8.61 4.45 8.09
N GLY A 36 -7.29 4.62 8.21
CA GLY A 36 -6.31 3.79 7.50
C GLY A 36 -6.43 2.32 7.80
N LYS A 37 -6.64 1.97 9.06
CA LYS A 37 -6.89 0.59 9.51
C LYS A 37 -8.14 0.02 8.86
N LEU A 38 -9.25 0.76 8.83
CA LEU A 38 -10.47 0.28 8.18
C LEU A 38 -10.20 -0.03 6.71
N LEU A 39 -9.57 0.91 5.98
CA LEU A 39 -9.23 0.76 4.57
C LEU A 39 -8.26 -0.41 4.31
N PHE A 40 -7.24 -0.59 5.17
CA PHE A 40 -6.23 -1.64 5.03
C PHE A 40 -6.83 -3.06 5.08
N PHE A 41 -7.92 -3.25 5.83
CA PHE A 41 -8.64 -4.52 5.95
C PHE A 41 -9.85 -4.62 5.01
N ASP A 42 -10.23 -3.53 4.34
CA ASP A 42 -11.42 -3.48 3.51
C ASP A 42 -11.14 -3.96 2.07
N LYS A 43 -11.94 -4.91 1.63
CA LYS A 43 -11.86 -5.45 0.26
C LYS A 43 -12.52 -4.54 -0.76
N LEU A 44 -13.24 -3.50 -0.33
CA LEU A 44 -13.87 -2.51 -1.20
C LEU A 44 -12.86 -1.89 -2.20
N LEU A 45 -11.58 -1.84 -1.81
CA LEU A 45 -10.48 -1.30 -2.59
C LEU A 45 -9.94 -2.23 -3.70
N SER A 46 -10.46 -3.45 -3.83
CA SER A 46 -10.08 -4.36 -4.92
C SER A 46 -11.16 -4.47 -6.00
N GLY A 47 -10.74 -4.74 -7.24
CA GLY A 47 -11.60 -4.88 -8.41
C GLY A 47 -12.82 -5.76 -8.15
N ASN A 48 -12.55 -7.00 -7.74
CA ASN A 48 -13.55 -8.04 -7.45
C ASN A 48 -14.02 -8.09 -5.99
N LYS A 49 -13.61 -7.12 -5.16
CA LYS A 49 -13.96 -7.01 -3.74
C LYS A 49 -13.68 -8.26 -2.90
N ASN A 50 -12.57 -8.95 -3.20
CA ASN A 50 -12.20 -10.24 -2.61
C ASN A 50 -10.84 -10.21 -1.88
N ILE A 51 -10.05 -9.16 -2.04
CA ILE A 51 -8.70 -8.99 -1.48
C ILE A 51 -8.53 -7.58 -0.88
N ALA A 52 -7.69 -7.47 0.14
CA ALA A 52 -7.34 -6.22 0.83
C ALA A 52 -5.83 -6.22 1.15
N CYS A 53 -5.26 -5.09 1.55
CA CYS A 53 -3.85 -4.98 1.96
C CYS A 53 -3.49 -6.05 3.02
N ALA A 54 -4.36 -6.20 4.03
CA ALA A 54 -4.23 -7.21 5.08
C ALA A 54 -4.23 -8.67 4.61
N THR A 55 -4.59 -8.95 3.35
CA THR A 55 -4.58 -10.31 2.81
C THR A 55 -3.15 -10.80 2.58
N CYS A 56 -2.27 -9.93 2.10
CA CYS A 56 -0.86 -10.22 1.85
C CYS A 56 0.06 -9.73 2.99
N HIS A 57 -0.44 -8.84 3.84
CA HIS A 57 0.31 -8.23 4.94
C HIS A 57 -0.38 -8.44 6.30
N HIS A 58 -0.83 -9.67 6.57
CA HIS A 58 -1.62 -9.95 7.76
C HIS A 58 -0.78 -9.96 9.05
N PRO A 59 -1.23 -9.35 10.17
CA PRO A 59 -0.47 -9.36 11.42
C PRO A 59 -0.17 -10.77 11.98
N LEU A 60 -1.09 -11.72 11.81
CA LEU A 60 -0.91 -13.11 12.27
C LEU A 60 0.25 -13.86 11.56
N THR A 61 0.74 -13.33 10.45
CA THR A 61 1.84 -13.89 9.65
C THR A 61 3.05 -12.95 9.64
N GLY A 62 3.19 -12.13 10.68
CA GLY A 62 4.30 -11.18 10.83
C GLY A 62 4.26 -10.07 9.80
N THR A 63 3.06 -9.59 9.43
CA THR A 63 2.83 -8.55 8.40
C THR A 63 3.25 -8.94 6.98
N THR A 64 3.39 -10.25 6.74
CA THR A 64 3.58 -10.87 5.43
C THR A 64 2.45 -11.87 5.16
N ASP A 65 2.57 -12.72 4.15
CA ASP A 65 1.68 -13.87 3.91
C ASP A 65 2.36 -15.22 4.15
N SER A 66 3.63 -15.23 4.59
CA SER A 66 4.43 -16.45 4.76
C SER A 66 4.55 -17.32 3.49
N LEU A 67 4.43 -16.73 2.30
CA LEU A 67 4.60 -17.40 1.01
C LEU A 67 5.87 -16.89 0.30
N SER A 68 6.49 -17.75 -0.52
CA SER A 68 7.62 -17.32 -1.35
C SER A 68 7.20 -16.28 -2.39
N LEU A 69 6.03 -16.49 -3.00
CA LEU A 69 5.37 -15.55 -3.91
C LEU A 69 3.89 -15.52 -3.55
N SER A 70 3.37 -14.31 -3.38
CA SER A 70 2.01 -14.09 -2.92
C SER A 70 0.97 -14.56 -3.94
N VAL A 71 -0.16 -14.99 -3.41
CA VAL A 71 -1.35 -15.31 -4.19
C VAL A 71 -2.33 -14.15 -4.01
N GLY A 72 -2.44 -13.26 -4.99
CA GLY A 72 -3.30 -12.08 -4.91
C GLY A 72 -4.73 -12.37 -5.35
N GLU A 73 -5.15 -11.73 -6.44
CA GLU A 73 -6.47 -11.86 -7.06
C GLU A 73 -6.89 -13.34 -7.26
N GLY A 74 -8.17 -13.65 -7.05
CA GLY A 74 -8.71 -15.02 -7.12
C GLY A 74 -8.38 -15.92 -5.91
N GLY A 75 -7.41 -15.57 -5.07
CA GLY A 75 -7.00 -16.36 -3.92
C GLY A 75 -8.03 -16.39 -2.77
N ARG A 76 -8.07 -17.49 -2.02
CA ARG A 76 -8.93 -17.69 -0.84
C ARG A 76 -8.11 -18.08 0.38
N SER A 77 -8.60 -17.76 1.58
CA SER A 77 -7.91 -17.95 2.87
C SER A 77 -6.73 -16.98 3.09
N LEU A 78 -5.92 -17.19 4.14
CA LEU A 78 -4.81 -16.32 4.55
C LEU A 78 -3.53 -17.13 4.79
N GLY A 79 -2.39 -16.45 4.72
CA GLY A 79 -1.10 -17.01 5.06
C GLY A 79 -0.71 -18.23 4.21
N MET A 80 -0.01 -19.19 4.83
CA MET A 80 0.33 -20.48 4.21
C MET A 80 -0.87 -21.32 3.76
N SER A 81 -2.07 -21.03 4.27
CA SER A 81 -3.31 -21.69 3.86
C SER A 81 -4.00 -21.00 2.67
N ARG A 82 -3.44 -19.90 2.17
CA ARG A 82 -3.97 -19.20 1.00
C ARG A 82 -3.72 -20.04 -0.25
N VAL A 83 -4.79 -20.65 -0.76
CA VAL A 83 -4.70 -21.68 -1.80
C VAL A 83 -4.76 -21.08 -3.19
N GLU A 84 -4.04 -21.76 -4.09
CA GLU A 84 -4.23 -21.60 -5.51
C GLU A 84 -5.52 -22.30 -5.96
N SER A 85 -6.27 -21.69 -6.87
CA SER A 85 -7.44 -22.25 -7.54
C SER A 85 -7.34 -21.94 -9.03
N ASP A 86 -8.09 -22.66 -9.87
CA ASP A 86 -8.04 -22.52 -11.33
C ASP A 86 -8.45 -21.13 -11.85
N ILE A 87 -8.95 -20.25 -10.97
CA ILE A 87 -9.27 -18.84 -11.25
C ILE A 87 -8.07 -17.90 -11.05
N ILE A 88 -6.92 -18.40 -10.58
CA ILE A 88 -5.71 -17.60 -10.43
C ILE A 88 -4.89 -17.69 -11.71
N HIS A 89 -4.74 -16.55 -12.36
CA HIS A 89 -4.01 -16.45 -13.61
C HIS A 89 -2.49 -16.43 -13.40
N GLU A 90 -2.04 -15.79 -12.33
CA GLU A 90 -0.63 -15.64 -12.00
C GLU A 90 -0.40 -15.29 -10.51
N ARG A 91 0.83 -15.49 -10.04
CA ARG A 91 1.25 -15.05 -8.70
C ARG A 91 1.84 -13.65 -8.76
N VAL A 92 1.81 -12.95 -7.62
CA VAL A 92 2.56 -11.69 -7.47
C VAL A 92 4.04 -12.00 -7.67
N PRO A 93 4.76 -11.28 -8.55
CA PRO A 93 6.08 -11.69 -9.02
C PRO A 93 7.22 -11.52 -7.99
N ARG A 94 6.91 -10.98 -6.80
CA ARG A 94 7.86 -10.83 -5.69
C ARG A 94 7.18 -11.16 -4.36
N ASN A 95 7.99 -11.52 -3.38
CA ASN A 95 7.53 -11.75 -2.01
C ASN A 95 6.98 -10.45 -1.39
N SER A 96 5.93 -10.59 -0.57
CA SER A 96 5.38 -9.55 0.29
C SER A 96 6.33 -9.24 1.46
N PRO A 97 7.00 -8.08 1.49
CA PRO A 97 7.88 -7.70 2.60
C PRO A 97 7.07 -7.41 3.87
N ALA A 98 7.71 -7.55 5.04
CA ALA A 98 7.10 -7.14 6.30
C ALA A 98 6.96 -5.61 6.38
N LEU A 99 5.97 -5.13 7.15
CA LEU A 99 5.61 -3.72 7.29
C LEU A 99 6.21 -3.04 8.54
N PHE A 100 7.10 -3.72 9.25
CA PHE A 100 7.72 -3.16 10.45
C PHE A 100 8.54 -1.91 10.13
N ASN A 101 8.35 -0.86 10.93
CA ASN A 101 9.09 0.41 10.90
C ASN A 101 9.04 1.22 9.60
N LEU A 102 8.17 0.88 8.64
CA LEU A 102 8.06 1.61 7.37
C LEU A 102 7.64 3.08 7.51
N GLY A 103 7.15 3.48 8.69
CA GLY A 103 6.84 4.88 9.04
C GLY A 103 8.02 5.72 9.52
N ALA A 104 9.23 5.15 9.66
CA ALA A 104 10.41 5.93 10.03
C ALA A 104 10.89 6.78 8.85
N LYS A 105 11.36 8.00 9.13
CA LYS A 105 11.78 9.01 8.14
C LYS A 105 12.94 8.55 7.23
N GLU A 106 13.66 7.49 7.63
CA GLU A 106 14.71 6.89 6.81
C GLU A 106 14.16 6.08 5.62
N PHE A 107 12.92 5.59 5.70
CA PHE A 107 12.27 4.87 4.61
C PHE A 107 11.74 5.83 3.57
N LYS A 108 12.61 6.15 2.61
CA LYS A 108 12.32 7.07 1.50
C LYS A 108 12.07 6.37 0.18
N THR A 109 12.25 5.05 0.13
CA THR A 109 12.23 4.24 -1.09
C THR A 109 11.48 2.95 -0.83
N PHE A 110 10.53 2.62 -1.71
CA PHE A 110 9.59 1.52 -1.55
C PHE A 110 9.52 0.62 -2.79
N PHE A 111 9.00 -0.59 -2.57
CA PHE A 111 9.10 -1.76 -3.45
C PHE A 111 10.53 -2.32 -3.56
N HIS A 112 10.63 -3.61 -3.91
CA HIS A 112 11.91 -4.31 -4.10
C HIS A 112 12.83 -3.66 -5.15
N ASP A 113 12.26 -2.96 -6.14
CA ASP A 113 13.00 -2.25 -7.19
C ASP A 113 13.16 -0.75 -6.90
N GLY A 114 12.68 -0.26 -5.75
CA GLY A 114 12.76 1.14 -5.36
C GLY A 114 12.00 2.10 -6.28
N ARG A 115 10.99 1.60 -7.02
CA ARG A 115 10.29 2.40 -8.03
C ARG A 115 9.45 3.54 -7.45
N VAL A 116 9.18 3.55 -6.15
CA VAL A 116 8.57 4.67 -5.44
C VAL A 116 9.61 5.27 -4.50
N LEU A 117 9.91 6.56 -4.63
CA LEU A 117 10.83 7.25 -3.74
C LEU A 117 10.53 8.74 -3.57
N GLU A 118 10.90 9.31 -2.43
CA GLU A 118 11.08 10.77 -2.30
C GLU A 118 12.10 11.25 -3.33
N ASN A 119 11.79 12.31 -4.07
CA ASN A 119 12.69 12.84 -5.08
C ASN A 119 13.85 13.61 -4.42
N PRO A 120 15.11 13.11 -4.50
CA PRO A 120 16.24 13.79 -3.87
C PRO A 120 16.71 15.04 -4.63
N TYR A 121 16.12 15.33 -5.80
CA TYR A 121 16.49 16.41 -6.70
C TYR A 121 15.44 17.53 -6.77
N ALA A 122 14.37 17.43 -5.98
CA ALA A 122 13.26 18.38 -5.97
C ALA A 122 12.93 18.84 -4.53
N GLU A 123 11.92 19.69 -4.40
CA GLU A 123 11.43 20.16 -3.12
C GLU A 123 10.82 19.01 -2.29
N PRO A 124 10.87 19.09 -0.94
CA PRO A 124 10.21 18.11 -0.08
C PRO A 124 8.73 17.95 -0.46
N GLY A 125 8.26 16.71 -0.51
CA GLY A 125 6.89 16.38 -0.95
C GLY A 125 6.77 16.04 -2.44
N ASP A 126 7.86 16.09 -3.21
CA ASP A 126 7.93 15.55 -4.56
C ASP A 126 8.39 14.07 -4.56
N PHE A 127 7.79 13.26 -5.44
CA PHE A 127 8.01 11.81 -5.47
C PHE A 127 8.23 11.31 -6.90
N ILE A 128 9.14 10.34 -7.05
CA ILE A 128 9.33 9.59 -8.29
C ILE A 128 8.56 8.29 -8.16
N SER A 129 7.69 7.99 -9.14
CA SER A 129 6.91 6.76 -9.18
C SER A 129 6.64 6.29 -10.62
N PRO A 130 6.17 5.05 -10.84
CA PRO A 130 5.75 4.59 -12.16
C PRO A 130 4.61 5.40 -12.79
N ALA A 131 3.86 6.15 -11.99
CA ALA A 131 2.77 7.00 -12.50
C ALA A 131 3.29 8.27 -13.20
N GLY A 132 4.56 8.66 -13.01
CA GLY A 132 5.11 9.85 -13.65
C GLY A 132 4.24 11.09 -13.42
N SER A 133 3.85 11.77 -14.50
CA SER A 133 2.97 12.95 -14.45
C SER A 133 1.53 12.67 -14.01
N ASP A 134 1.11 11.40 -13.99
CA ASP A 134 -0.23 11.01 -13.58
C ASP A 134 -0.35 10.88 -12.05
N LEU A 135 0.77 10.93 -11.32
CA LEU A 135 0.75 10.90 -9.86
C LEU A 135 0.11 12.20 -9.33
N PRO A 136 -0.96 12.13 -8.52
CA PRO A 136 -1.55 13.32 -7.92
C PRO A 136 -0.65 13.95 -6.86
N GLU A 137 -0.97 15.16 -6.42
CA GLU A 137 -0.28 15.84 -5.32
C GLU A 137 -0.95 15.55 -3.96
N GLY A 138 -0.31 15.97 -2.86
CA GLY A 138 -0.90 15.93 -1.52
C GLY A 138 -0.53 14.70 -0.66
N PHE A 139 0.51 13.95 -1.04
CA PHE A 139 1.01 12.83 -0.24
C PHE A 139 1.84 13.30 0.96
N ASP A 140 1.66 12.65 2.11
CA ASP A 140 2.44 12.97 3.31
C ASP A 140 3.90 12.47 3.22
N ASN A 141 4.11 11.34 2.55
CA ASN A 141 5.40 10.65 2.45
C ASN A 141 5.36 9.56 1.34
N ALA A 142 6.51 8.94 1.08
CA ALA A 142 6.63 7.94 0.02
C ALA A 142 5.90 6.61 0.34
N LEU A 143 5.59 6.34 1.62
CA LEU A 143 4.75 5.20 2.00
C LEU A 143 3.31 5.41 1.51
N ALA A 144 2.77 6.62 1.61
CA ALA A 144 1.47 6.96 1.03
C ALA A 144 1.45 6.81 -0.49
N VAL A 145 2.54 7.20 -1.18
CA VAL A 145 2.66 6.95 -2.62
C VAL A 145 2.69 5.46 -2.93
N GLN A 146 3.40 4.65 -2.13
CA GLN A 146 3.45 3.19 -2.29
C GLN A 146 2.04 2.58 -2.25
N ALA A 147 1.18 3.02 -1.33
CA ALA A 147 -0.18 2.53 -1.13
C ALA A 147 -1.10 2.75 -2.36
N MET A 148 -0.70 3.60 -3.33
CA MET A 148 -1.47 3.85 -4.55
C MET A 148 -1.41 2.69 -5.57
N PHE A 149 -0.42 1.81 -5.51
CA PHE A 149 -0.10 0.89 -6.61
C PHE A 149 -0.64 -0.54 -6.48
N PRO A 150 -0.79 -1.16 -5.30
CA PRO A 150 -1.33 -2.53 -5.22
C PRO A 150 -2.72 -2.65 -5.86
N VAL A 151 -3.55 -1.62 -5.72
CA VAL A 151 -4.89 -1.52 -6.33
C VAL A 151 -4.89 -1.46 -7.85
N THR A 152 -3.75 -1.16 -8.48
CA THR A 152 -3.61 -1.05 -9.94
C THR A 152 -3.03 -2.32 -10.58
N SER A 153 -2.58 -3.29 -9.78
CA SER A 153 -1.91 -4.50 -10.24
C SER A 153 -2.91 -5.64 -10.45
N PRO A 154 -2.99 -6.24 -11.66
CA PRO A 154 -3.89 -7.37 -11.95
C PRO A 154 -3.63 -8.59 -11.07
N THR A 155 -2.36 -8.81 -10.72
CA THR A 155 -1.92 -9.93 -9.87
C THR A 155 -2.21 -9.73 -8.40
N GLU A 156 -2.42 -8.48 -7.99
CA GLU A 156 -2.65 -8.10 -6.60
C GLU A 156 -4.14 -7.83 -6.37
N MET A 157 -4.65 -6.64 -6.75
CA MET A 157 -5.98 -6.20 -6.33
C MET A 157 -6.87 -5.70 -7.48
N ALA A 158 -6.37 -5.47 -8.70
CA ALA A 158 -7.17 -4.86 -9.75
C ALA A 158 -8.22 -5.81 -10.37
N GLY A 159 -7.97 -7.12 -10.35
CA GLY A 159 -8.71 -8.09 -11.16
C GLY A 159 -8.01 -8.39 -12.49
N GLN A 160 -8.55 -9.33 -13.24
CA GLN A 160 -7.96 -9.85 -14.47
C GLN A 160 -8.69 -9.37 -15.73
N TYR A 161 -7.92 -9.23 -16.81
CA TYR A 161 -8.41 -8.92 -18.15
C TYR A 161 -7.87 -9.95 -19.13
N ASP A 162 -8.75 -10.63 -19.85
CA ASP A 162 -8.41 -11.60 -20.89
C ASP A 162 -8.29 -10.90 -22.24
N GLY A 163 -7.06 -10.56 -22.63
CA GLY A 163 -6.77 -9.95 -23.94
C GLY A 163 -7.02 -10.86 -25.14
N GLY A 164 -7.23 -12.17 -24.93
CA GLY A 164 -7.60 -13.10 -25.99
C GLY A 164 -9.10 -13.06 -26.33
N THR A 165 -9.95 -12.77 -25.35
CA THR A 165 -11.41 -12.69 -25.51
C THR A 165 -11.97 -11.28 -25.42
N ASP A 166 -11.16 -10.28 -25.08
CA ASP A 166 -11.57 -8.88 -24.83
C ASP A 166 -12.62 -8.80 -23.71
N VAL A 167 -12.42 -9.59 -22.65
CA VAL A 167 -13.31 -9.68 -21.49
C VAL A 167 -12.54 -9.30 -20.23
N SER A 168 -13.14 -8.41 -19.44
CA SER A 168 -12.62 -8.01 -18.13
C SER A 168 -13.51 -8.54 -17.01
N GLU A 169 -12.92 -8.92 -15.88
CA GLU A 169 -13.69 -9.30 -14.69
C GLU A 169 -14.46 -8.11 -14.08
N ASN A 170 -13.90 -6.91 -14.19
CA ASN A 170 -14.48 -5.69 -13.65
C ASN A 170 -13.86 -4.43 -14.31
N ASP A 171 -14.44 -3.26 -14.05
CA ASP A 171 -13.97 -2.00 -14.67
C ASP A 171 -12.54 -1.61 -14.27
N ILE A 172 -12.11 -1.92 -13.04
CA ILE A 172 -10.73 -1.63 -12.58
C ILE A 172 -9.72 -2.47 -13.35
N ALA A 173 -10.02 -3.76 -13.57
CA ALA A 173 -9.18 -4.63 -14.39
C ALA A 173 -9.07 -4.12 -15.84
N SER A 174 -10.15 -3.57 -16.40
CA SER A 174 -10.13 -2.95 -17.74
C SER A 174 -9.20 -1.74 -17.79
N ARG A 175 -9.23 -0.89 -16.76
CA ARG A 175 -8.34 0.28 -16.65
C ARG A 175 -6.89 -0.12 -16.43
N ALA A 176 -6.64 -1.14 -15.60
CA ALA A 176 -5.31 -1.69 -15.36
C ALA A 176 -4.68 -2.23 -16.66
N ALA A 177 -5.45 -2.97 -17.46
CA ALA A 177 -5.00 -3.46 -18.76
C ALA A 177 -4.66 -2.32 -19.75
N ALA A 178 -5.37 -1.19 -19.66
CA ALA A 178 -5.12 -0.01 -20.46
C ALA A 178 -3.98 0.89 -19.93
N GLY A 179 -3.44 0.61 -18.74
CA GLY A 179 -2.46 1.48 -18.07
C GLY A 179 -3.05 2.79 -17.53
N ASP A 180 -4.38 2.88 -17.38
CA ASP A 180 -5.09 4.08 -16.93
C ASP A 180 -5.12 4.16 -15.39
N LEU A 181 -3.98 4.53 -14.79
CA LEU A 181 -3.85 4.67 -13.33
C LEU A 181 -4.85 5.69 -12.74
N PRO A 182 -5.01 6.91 -13.32
CA PRO A 182 -6.00 7.86 -12.82
C PRO A 182 -7.44 7.30 -12.85
N GLY A 183 -7.79 6.57 -13.91
CA GLY A 183 -9.10 5.92 -14.01
C GLY A 183 -9.35 4.88 -12.92
N ILE A 184 -8.33 4.10 -12.54
CA ILE A 184 -8.42 3.13 -11.43
C ILE A 184 -8.70 3.86 -10.11
N TRP A 185 -7.90 4.88 -9.80
CA TRP A 185 -8.05 5.64 -8.56
C TRP A 185 -9.39 6.39 -8.51
N SER A 186 -9.88 6.90 -9.64
CA SER A 186 -11.23 7.51 -9.73
C SER A 186 -12.33 6.51 -9.38
N LEU A 187 -12.32 5.32 -9.98
CA LEU A 187 -13.34 4.29 -9.72
C LEU A 187 -13.35 3.83 -8.25
N LEU A 188 -12.17 3.72 -7.65
CA LEU A 188 -12.04 3.38 -6.24
C LEU A 188 -12.49 4.51 -5.32
N THR A 189 -12.18 5.74 -5.70
CA THR A 189 -12.66 6.94 -5.00
C THR A 189 -14.19 7.00 -5.03
N GLU A 190 -14.82 6.84 -6.19
CA GLU A 190 -16.28 6.81 -6.32
C GLU A 190 -16.94 5.76 -5.41
N ARG A 191 -16.31 4.58 -5.24
CA ARG A 191 -16.78 3.56 -4.30
C ARG A 191 -16.74 4.05 -2.85
N LEU A 192 -15.65 4.70 -2.42
CA LEU A 192 -15.52 5.27 -1.08
C LEU A 192 -16.53 6.40 -0.84
N GLN A 193 -16.73 7.25 -1.84
CA GLN A 193 -17.71 8.34 -1.82
C GLN A 193 -19.15 7.84 -1.68
N GLY A 194 -19.43 6.61 -2.17
CA GLY A 194 -20.74 5.97 -2.07
C GLY A 194 -21.03 5.29 -0.72
N VAL A 195 -20.12 5.36 0.25
CA VAL A 195 -20.30 4.76 1.59
C VAL A 195 -20.38 5.88 2.63
N ASP A 196 -21.58 6.12 3.16
CA ASP A 196 -21.86 7.22 4.10
C ASP A 196 -20.92 7.20 5.32
N GLU A 197 -20.61 6.03 5.86
CA GLU A 197 -19.69 5.88 6.99
C GLU A 197 -18.27 6.35 6.63
N TYR A 198 -17.77 6.03 5.44
CA TYR A 198 -16.47 6.53 5.00
C TYR A 198 -16.52 8.04 4.80
N VAL A 199 -17.59 8.59 4.21
CA VAL A 199 -17.72 10.04 4.03
C VAL A 199 -17.64 10.78 5.37
N VAL A 200 -18.31 10.27 6.40
CA VAL A 200 -18.22 10.85 7.77
C VAL A 200 -16.79 10.78 8.30
N LEU A 201 -16.11 9.64 8.15
CA LEU A 201 -14.73 9.46 8.62
C LEU A 201 -13.74 10.37 7.87
N PHE A 202 -13.81 10.45 6.54
CA PHE A 202 -12.96 11.33 5.74
C PHE A 202 -13.16 12.80 6.12
N LYS A 203 -14.40 13.25 6.30
CA LYS A 203 -14.70 14.62 6.79
C LYS A 203 -14.14 14.89 8.17
N SER A 204 -14.11 13.88 9.05
CA SER A 204 -13.55 14.02 10.40
C SER A 204 -12.02 14.10 10.38
N VAL A 205 -11.37 13.40 9.45
CA VAL A 205 -9.90 13.32 9.36
C VAL A 205 -9.32 14.50 8.59
N TYR A 206 -9.98 14.91 7.51
CA TYR A 206 -9.56 15.99 6.61
C TYR A 206 -10.58 17.12 6.60
N PRO A 207 -10.89 17.75 7.75
CA PRO A 207 -12.00 18.69 7.86
C PRO A 207 -11.83 19.92 6.99
N ASP A 208 -10.60 20.30 6.61
CA ASP A 208 -10.31 21.46 5.77
C ASP A 208 -10.39 21.17 4.27
N GLU A 209 -10.18 19.90 3.87
CA GLU A 209 -10.13 19.46 2.47
C GLU A 209 -11.42 18.76 2.04
N VAL A 210 -12.06 18.02 2.94
CA VAL A 210 -13.26 17.21 2.67
C VAL A 210 -14.47 17.80 3.37
N LYS A 211 -15.34 18.46 2.62
CA LYS A 211 -16.61 19.04 3.10
C LYS A 211 -17.81 18.19 2.68
N GLU A 212 -17.71 17.50 1.55
CA GLU A 212 -18.71 16.58 1.00
C GLU A 212 -18.06 15.35 0.36
N ALA A 213 -18.86 14.38 -0.07
CA ALA A 213 -18.36 13.11 -0.60
C ALA A 213 -17.44 13.34 -1.82
N SER A 214 -17.82 14.24 -2.74
CA SER A 214 -17.05 14.52 -3.96
C SER A 214 -15.65 15.10 -3.71
N ASP A 215 -15.36 15.61 -2.52
CA ASP A 215 -14.04 16.12 -2.15
C ASP A 215 -13.05 14.99 -1.79
N ILE A 216 -13.55 13.78 -1.51
CA ILE A 216 -12.69 12.64 -1.19
C ILE A 216 -11.92 12.26 -2.44
N THR A 217 -10.59 12.18 -2.33
CA THR A 217 -9.67 11.66 -3.34
C THR A 217 -9.04 10.35 -2.88
N PHE A 218 -8.46 9.60 -3.80
CA PHE A 218 -7.69 8.41 -3.45
C PHE A 218 -6.41 8.74 -2.65
N VAL A 219 -5.88 9.97 -2.77
CA VAL A 219 -4.75 10.46 -1.97
C VAL A 219 -5.11 10.50 -0.48
N HIS A 220 -6.32 10.94 -0.12
CA HIS A 220 -6.79 10.89 1.26
C HIS A 220 -6.79 9.46 1.81
N ALA A 221 -7.20 8.48 1.00
CA ALA A 221 -7.22 7.07 1.38
C ALA A 221 -5.79 6.53 1.54
N ALA A 222 -4.90 6.83 0.61
CA ALA A 222 -3.50 6.41 0.63
C ALA A 222 -2.73 6.99 1.83
N ASN A 223 -2.90 8.28 2.12
CA ASN A 223 -2.35 8.93 3.31
C ASN A 223 -2.88 8.31 4.62
N ALA A 224 -4.17 7.94 4.67
CA ALA A 224 -4.73 7.28 5.83
C ALA A 224 -4.15 5.87 6.01
N ILE A 225 -4.08 5.08 4.93
CA ILE A 225 -3.46 3.74 4.95
C ILE A 225 -2.01 3.84 5.44
N ALA A 226 -1.19 4.73 4.86
CA ALA A 226 0.19 4.92 5.29
C ALA A 226 0.31 5.35 6.76
N ALA A 227 -0.58 6.20 7.27
CA ALA A 227 -0.60 6.56 8.68
C ALA A 227 -0.86 5.34 9.59
N PHE A 228 -1.74 4.43 9.18
CA PHE A 228 -1.96 3.17 9.89
C PHE A 228 -0.72 2.28 9.87
N GLU A 229 -0.14 2.05 8.69
CA GLU A 229 1.04 1.20 8.53
C GLU A 229 2.24 1.74 9.33
N ALA A 230 2.45 3.06 9.27
CA ALA A 230 3.50 3.77 10.00
C ALA A 230 3.37 3.67 11.53
N SER A 231 2.13 3.57 12.04
CA SER A 231 1.84 3.56 13.47
C SER A 231 1.81 2.15 14.07
N GLN A 232 1.15 1.21 13.37
CA GLN A 232 0.76 -0.06 13.96
C GLN A 232 1.93 -1.03 14.19
N TRP A 233 2.99 -0.92 13.39
CA TRP A 233 4.12 -1.85 13.40
C TRP A 233 5.47 -1.19 13.69
N ARG A 234 5.46 -0.17 14.57
CA ARG A 234 6.67 0.36 15.21
C ARG A 234 7.23 -0.69 16.17
N ALA A 235 8.49 -1.10 15.97
CA ALA A 235 9.14 -2.21 16.66
C ALA A 235 10.62 -1.94 16.95
#